data_AF-A0A933R1E1-F1
#
_entry.id   AF-A0A933R1E1-F1
#
_cell.length_a   1.000
_cell.length_b   1.000
_cell.length_c   1.000
_cell.angle_alpha   90.00
_cell.angle_beta   90.00
_cell.angle_gamma   90.00
#
_symmetry.space_group_name_H-M   'P 1'
#
loop_
_entity.id
_entity.type
_entity.pdbx_description
1 polymer ?
#
loop_
_entity_poly.entity_id
_entity_poly.type
_entity_poly.pdbx_seq_one_letter_code
_entity_poly.pdbx_strand_id
1 'polypeptide(L)'
;QDDEAETLLRSALKKTWDERLVDLYGRLQANVRQQLATAEEWLRDHDRNPVLLLTLGRLAMRNSLWGKAREYLEASIGVAPSVEAYQLLGSLAEQLNDNALMSYAYRKGMLLASGAQAALVAAYAPDAVGAEPAA
;
A
#
# COMPACT_ATOMS: atom_id res chain seq x y z
N GLN A 1 23.12 7.76 0.58
CA GLN A 1 22.71 7.72 1.99
C GLN A 1 22.02 9.03 2.26
N ASP A 2 20.78 8.97 2.74
CA ASP A 2 19.86 10.12 2.73
C ASP A 2 19.57 10.60 4.16
N ASP A 3 20.53 10.48 5.08
CA ASP A 3 20.31 10.70 6.52
C ASP A 3 19.93 12.15 6.86
N GLU A 4 20.46 13.13 6.12
CA GLU A 4 20.07 14.54 6.27
C GLU A 4 18.63 14.78 5.79
N ALA A 5 18.23 14.16 4.68
CA ALA A 5 16.86 14.22 4.17
C ALA A 5 15.88 13.53 5.12
N GLU A 6 16.26 12.40 5.73
CA GLU A 6 15.48 11.70 6.76
C GLU A 6 15.19 12.62 7.94
N THR A 7 16.22 13.31 8.43
CA THR A 7 16.09 14.22 9.57
C THR A 7 15.21 15.42 9.24
N LEU A 8 15.34 15.97 8.02
CA LEU A 8 14.52 17.08 7.53
C LEU A 8 13.04 16.68 7.41
N LEU A 9 12.76 15.55 6.77
CA LEU A 9 11.38 15.03 6.62
C LEU A 9 10.75 14.73 7.98
N ARG A 10 11.47 14.06 8.89
CA ARG A 10 10.99 13.79 10.25
C ARG A 10 10.66 15.08 10.99
N SER A 11 11.49 16.11 10.84
CA SER A 11 11.27 17.41 11.49
C SER A 11 10.07 18.17 10.89
N ALA A 12 9.84 18.05 9.58
CA ALA A 12 8.67 18.61 8.92
C ALA A 12 7.38 17.90 9.37
N LEU A 13 7.37 16.56 9.38
CA LEU A 13 6.25 15.72 9.81
C LEU A 13 5.84 15.98 11.26
N LYS A 14 6.80 16.30 12.15
CA LYS A 14 6.50 16.70 13.54
C LYS A 14 5.72 18.02 13.64
N LYS A 15 5.90 18.93 12.68
CA LYS A 15 5.21 20.23 12.68
C LYS A 15 3.86 20.16 11.98
N THR A 16 3.81 19.43 10.87
CA THR A 16 2.62 19.30 10.04
C THR A 16 2.62 17.93 9.39
N TRP A 17 1.60 17.14 9.69
CA TRP A 17 1.40 15.85 9.04
C TRP A 17 1.07 16.06 7.56
N ASP A 18 1.83 15.40 6.69
CA ASP A 18 1.60 15.40 5.24
C ASP A 18 1.94 14.02 4.70
N GLU A 19 0.95 13.34 4.13
CA GLU A 19 1.09 11.99 3.59
C GLU A 19 2.15 11.88 2.50
N ARG A 20 2.38 12.94 1.71
CA ARG A 20 3.41 12.96 0.67
C ARG A 20 4.80 12.89 1.29
N LEU A 21 4.99 13.56 2.43
CA LEU A 21 6.26 13.49 3.18
C LEU A 21 6.44 12.12 3.83
N VAL A 22 5.36 11.47 4.26
CA VAL A 22 5.38 10.09 4.78
C VAL A 22 5.76 9.08 3.70
N ASP A 23 5.22 9.21 2.49
CA ASP A 23 5.61 8.36 1.36
C ASP A 23 7.09 8.56 0.99
N LEU A 24 7.54 9.82 0.88
CA LEU A 24 8.95 10.14 0.62
C LEU A 24 9.87 9.56 1.69
N TYR A 25 9.48 9.66 2.97
CA TYR A 25 10.23 9.12 4.09
C TYR A 25 10.50 7.62 3.93
N GLY A 26 9.51 6.83 3.51
CA GLY A 26 9.64 5.40 3.28
C GLY A 26 10.59 5.02 2.13
N ARG A 27 10.79 5.92 1.18
CA ARG A 27 11.63 5.72 -0.02
C ARG A 27 13.11 6.07 0.20
N LEU A 28 13.43 6.86 1.23
CA LEU A 28 14.80 7.28 1.52
C LEU A 28 15.72 6.09 1.85
N GLN A 29 16.95 6.16 1.35
CA GLN A 29 18.03 5.23 1.64
C GLN A 29 18.83 5.72 2.86
N ALA A 30 18.22 5.63 4.03
CA ALA A 30 18.82 5.89 5.33
C ALA A 30 18.90 4.60 6.17
N ASN A 31 19.18 4.72 7.47
CA ASN A 31 19.12 3.58 8.39
C ASN A 31 17.69 3.02 8.50
N VAL A 32 17.43 1.96 7.75
CA VAL A 32 16.10 1.35 7.64
C VAL A 32 15.52 0.86 8.97
N ARG A 33 16.36 0.47 9.95
CA ARG A 33 15.88 0.07 11.29
C ARG A 33 15.35 1.27 12.06
N GLN A 34 16.07 2.39 12.03
CA GLN A 34 15.64 3.64 12.66
C GLN A 34 14.44 4.25 11.96
N GLN A 35 14.38 4.17 10.63
CA GLN A 35 13.23 4.62 9.86
C GLN A 35 11.95 3.86 10.25
N LEU A 36 12.04 2.53 10.34
CA LEU A 36 10.90 1.71 10.75
C LEU A 36 10.44 2.07 12.17
N ALA A 37 11.35 2.12 13.13
CA ALA A 37 11.02 2.47 14.51
C ALA A 37 10.36 3.85 14.62
N THR A 38 10.88 4.86 13.90
CA THR A 38 10.30 6.21 13.87
C THR A 38 8.90 6.20 13.25
N ALA A 39 8.72 5.51 12.13
CA ALA A 39 7.42 5.44 11.46
C ALA A 39 6.38 4.68 12.29
N GLU A 40 6.79 3.65 13.06
CA GLU A 40 5.91 2.92 13.97
C GLU A 40 5.39 3.82 15.10
N GLU A 41 6.14 4.82 15.55
CA GLU A 41 5.65 5.79 16.54
C GLU A 41 4.48 6.63 16.02
N TRP A 42 4.45 6.93 14.71
CA TRP A 42 3.37 7.71 14.09
C TRP A 42 2.04 6.96 14.06
N LEU A 43 2.02 5.64 14.23
CA LEU A 43 0.78 4.87 14.32
C LEU A 43 -0.08 5.27 15.52
N ARG A 44 0.49 5.89 16.57
CA ARG A 44 -0.28 6.32 17.74
C ARG A 44 -1.37 7.32 17.38
N ASP A 45 -1.09 8.19 16.41
CA ASP A 45 -1.99 9.27 15.98
C ASP A 45 -2.59 9.00 14.59
N HIS A 46 -2.04 8.03 13.83
CA HIS A 46 -2.35 7.79 12.42
C HIS A 46 -2.50 6.30 12.07
N ASP A 47 -3.02 5.48 12.98
CA ASP A 47 -3.15 4.01 12.88
C ASP A 47 -3.86 3.51 11.61
N ARG A 48 -4.83 4.29 11.09
CA ARG A 48 -5.59 3.99 9.87
C ARG A 48 -5.14 4.79 8.65
N ASN A 49 -3.99 5.47 8.69
CA ASN A 49 -3.53 6.21 7.52
C ASN A 49 -2.96 5.23 6.47
N PRO A 50 -3.56 5.12 5.27
CA PRO A 50 -3.15 4.11 4.29
C PRO A 50 -1.74 4.33 3.76
N VAL A 51 -1.28 5.60 3.70
CA VAL A 51 0.07 5.96 3.24
C VAL A 51 1.11 5.62 4.30
N LEU A 52 0.83 5.86 5.58
CA LEU A 52 1.69 5.41 6.67
C LEU A 52 1.84 3.90 6.69
N LEU A 53 0.73 3.17 6.59
CA LEU A 53 0.73 1.70 6.55
C LEU A 53 1.52 1.17 5.35
N LEU A 54 1.39 1.79 4.17
CA LEU A 54 2.19 1.45 2.99
C LEU A 54 3.70 1.68 3.22
N THR A 55 4.04 2.83 3.80
CA THR A 55 5.42 3.18 4.16
C THR A 55 6.01 2.19 5.16
N LEU A 56 5.26 1.80 6.18
CA LEU A 56 5.66 0.78 7.15
C LEU A 56 5.86 -0.59 6.51
N GLY A 57 4.96 -1.00 5.62
CA GLY A 57 5.10 -2.23 4.84
C GLY A 57 6.41 -2.26 4.06
N ARG A 58 6.72 -1.18 3.33
CA ARG A 58 7.97 -1.03 2.56
C ARG A 58 9.22 -1.09 3.45
N LEU A 59 9.21 -0.38 4.58
CA LEU A 59 10.33 -0.37 5.53
C LEU A 59 10.52 -1.72 6.21
N ALA A 60 9.43 -2.41 6.56
CA ALA A 60 9.46 -3.75 7.13
C ALA A 60 10.03 -4.77 6.13
N MET A 61 9.67 -4.68 4.84
CA MET A 61 10.27 -5.51 3.78
C MET A 61 11.78 -5.30 3.68
N ARG A 62 12.24 -4.04 3.69
CA ARG A 62 13.68 -3.71 3.66
C ARG A 62 14.43 -4.18 4.91
N ASN A 63 13.73 -4.39 6.02
CA ASN A 63 14.26 -5.00 7.24
C ASN A 63 14.11 -6.53 7.28
N SER A 64 13.58 -7.15 6.22
CA SER A 64 13.25 -8.58 6.17
C SER A 64 12.26 -9.05 7.25
N LEU A 65 11.40 -8.15 7.72
CA LEU A 65 10.35 -8.42 8.70
C LEU A 65 9.05 -8.79 7.96
N TRP A 66 9.05 -9.95 7.32
CA TRP A 66 8.02 -10.34 6.35
C TRP A 66 6.60 -10.40 6.93
N GLY A 67 6.44 -10.89 8.16
CA GLY A 67 5.14 -10.92 8.84
C GLY A 67 4.55 -9.52 9.06
N LYS A 68 5.35 -8.62 9.64
CA LYS A 68 4.97 -7.20 9.82
C LYS A 68 4.70 -6.51 8.48
N ALA A 69 5.54 -6.77 7.48
CA ALA A 69 5.35 -6.21 6.15
C ALA A 69 3.97 -6.60 5.58
N ARG A 70 3.61 -7.88 5.70
CA ARG A 70 2.30 -8.38 5.26
C ARG A 70 1.16 -7.69 6.01
N GLU A 71 1.24 -7.64 7.34
CA GLU A 71 0.22 -7.00 8.18
C GLU A 71 -0.02 -5.53 7.79
N TYR A 72 1.05 -4.75 7.63
CA TYR A 72 0.95 -3.35 7.24
C TYR A 72 0.39 -3.17 5.83
N LEU A 73 0.82 -4.00 4.87
CA LEU A 73 0.32 -3.93 3.49
C LEU A 73 -1.15 -4.33 3.40
N GLU A 74 -1.56 -5.40 4.06
CA GLU A 74 -2.97 -5.82 4.13
C GLU A 74 -3.84 -4.77 4.83
N ALA A 75 -3.35 -4.14 5.90
CA ALA A 75 -4.04 -3.04 6.57
C ALA A 75 -4.17 -1.80 5.66
N SER A 76 -3.11 -1.42 4.93
CA SER A 76 -3.14 -0.32 3.95
C SER A 76 -4.19 -0.57 2.88
N ILE A 77 -4.20 -1.78 2.29
CA ILE A 77 -5.20 -2.23 1.31
C ILE A 77 -6.61 -2.19 1.89
N GLY A 78 -6.79 -2.61 3.15
CA GLY A 78 -8.07 -2.62 3.84
C GLY A 78 -8.67 -1.22 4.03
N VAL A 79 -7.83 -0.19 4.22
CA VAL A 79 -8.28 1.20 4.33
C VAL A 79 -8.50 1.82 2.95
N ALA A 80 -7.50 1.77 2.08
CA ALA A 80 -7.56 2.33 0.73
C ALA A 80 -6.75 1.48 -0.24
N PRO A 81 -7.39 0.60 -1.03
CA PRO A 81 -6.70 -0.19 -2.02
C PRO A 81 -5.93 0.69 -3.01
N SER A 82 -4.64 0.40 -3.20
CA SER A 82 -3.79 1.11 -4.14
C SER A 82 -2.99 0.14 -4.99
N VAL A 83 -2.62 0.57 -6.20
CA VAL A 83 -1.82 -0.26 -7.13
C VAL A 83 -0.48 -0.58 -6.48
N GLU A 84 0.14 0.41 -5.83
CA GLU A 84 1.44 0.26 -5.18
C GLU A 84 1.39 -0.70 -3.98
N ALA A 85 0.31 -0.67 -3.18
CA ALA A 85 0.15 -1.61 -2.07
C ALA A 85 0.06 -3.07 -2.55
N TYR A 86 -0.70 -3.31 -3.63
CA TYR A 86 -0.76 -4.63 -4.25
C TYR A 86 0.55 -5.06 -4.90
N GLN A 87 1.30 -4.13 -5.51
CA GLN A 87 2.62 -4.42 -6.06
C GLN A 87 3.60 -4.87 -4.95
N LEU A 88 3.67 -4.13 -3.84
CA LEU A 88 4.54 -4.50 -2.72
C LEU A 88 4.12 -5.82 -2.07
N LEU A 89 2.82 -6.10 -1.96
CA LEU A 89 2.33 -7.38 -1.46
C LEU A 89 2.72 -8.54 -2.39
N GLY A 90 2.69 -8.34 -3.71
CA GLY A 90 3.18 -9.30 -4.69
C GLY A 90 4.69 -9.54 -4.57
N SER A 91 5.49 -8.48 -4.45
CA SER A 91 6.94 -8.60 -4.23
C SER A 91 7.28 -9.27 -2.90
N LEU A 92 6.48 -9.05 -1.86
CA LEU A 92 6.61 -9.78 -0.59
C LEU A 92 6.31 -11.27 -0.79
N ALA A 93 5.28 -11.61 -1.55
CA ALA A 93 4.92 -12.99 -1.85
C ALA A 93 6.01 -13.72 -2.64
N GLU A 94 6.74 -13.03 -3.53
CA GLU A 94 7.94 -13.56 -4.19
C GLU A 94 9.03 -13.94 -3.18
N GLN A 95 9.34 -13.08 -2.22
CA GLN A 95 10.32 -13.38 -1.16
C GLN A 95 9.92 -14.59 -0.32
N LEU A 96 8.61 -14.84 -0.17
CA LEU A 96 8.05 -15.94 0.59
C LEU A 96 7.81 -17.21 -0.24
N ASN A 97 8.01 -17.17 -1.56
CA ASN A 97 7.61 -18.22 -2.51
C ASN A 97 6.11 -18.60 -2.40
N ASP A 98 5.25 -17.65 -2.04
CA ASP A 98 3.80 -17.83 -1.96
C ASP A 98 3.14 -17.47 -3.30
N ASN A 99 3.07 -18.46 -4.20
CA ASN A 99 2.52 -18.28 -5.54
C ASN A 99 1.03 -17.87 -5.54
N ALA A 100 0.26 -18.29 -4.54
CA ALA A 100 -1.15 -17.96 -4.44
C ALA A 100 -1.33 -16.48 -4.09
N LEU A 101 -0.61 -16.00 -3.08
CA LEU A 101 -0.61 -14.59 -2.68
C LEU A 101 -0.07 -13.69 -3.79
N MET A 102 1.02 -14.10 -4.46
CA MET A 102 1.61 -13.38 -5.57
C MET A 102 0.61 -13.17 -6.71
N SER A 103 -0.04 -14.26 -7.16
CA SER A 103 -1.05 -14.22 -8.22
C SER A 103 -2.24 -13.35 -7.85
N TYR A 104 -2.71 -13.46 -6.60
CA TYR A 104 -3.79 -12.63 -6.08
C TYR A 104 -3.42 -11.14 -6.11
N ALA A 105 -2.27 -10.79 -5.54
CA ALA A 105 -1.84 -9.40 -5.38
C ALA A 105 -1.64 -8.72 -6.74
N TYR A 106 -0.88 -9.33 -7.66
CA TYR A 106 -0.66 -8.76 -8.98
C TYR A 106 -1.95 -8.67 -9.82
N ARG A 107 -2.83 -9.68 -9.75
CA ARG A 107 -4.13 -9.61 -10.44
C ARG A 107 -4.97 -8.44 -9.92
N LYS A 108 -5.05 -8.26 -8.60
CA LYS A 108 -5.80 -7.15 -7.99
C LYS A 108 -5.19 -5.79 -8.36
N GLY A 109 -3.87 -5.66 -8.29
CA GLY A 109 -3.16 -4.46 -8.73
C GLY A 109 -3.43 -4.11 -10.20
N MET A 110 -3.41 -5.10 -11.10
CA MET A 110 -3.71 -4.92 -12.52
C MET A 110 -5.17 -4.50 -12.77
N LEU A 111 -6.13 -5.12 -12.09
CA LEU A 111 -7.56 -4.75 -12.20
C LEU A 111 -7.82 -3.31 -11.73
N LEU A 112 -7.10 -2.87 -10.69
CA LEU A 112 -7.18 -1.50 -10.19
C LEU A 112 -6.54 -0.50 -11.17
N ALA A 113 -5.35 -0.81 -11.70
CA ALA A 113 -4.63 0.05 -12.64
C ALA A 113 -5.35 0.22 -13.99
N SER A 114 -6.01 -0.84 -14.47
CA SER A 114 -6.75 -0.82 -15.74
C SER A 114 -8.16 -0.23 -15.64
N GLY A 115 -8.65 0.06 -14.43
CA GLY A 115 -10.05 0.42 -14.20
C GLY A 115 -11.04 -0.71 -14.50
N ALA A 116 -10.55 -1.91 -14.86
CA ALA A 116 -11.37 -3.07 -15.22
C ALA A 116 -12.25 -3.54 -14.06
N GLN A 117 -11.90 -3.19 -12.82
CA GLN A 117 -12.75 -3.43 -11.65
C GLN A 117 -14.13 -2.76 -11.79
N ALA A 118 -14.20 -1.54 -12.35
CA ALA A 118 -15.47 -0.85 -12.60
C ALA A 118 -16.16 -1.38 -13.86
N ALA A 119 -15.39 -1.72 -14.90
CA ALA A 119 -15.92 -2.25 -16.16
C ALA A 119 -16.54 -3.66 -16.00
N LEU A 120 -15.96 -4.54 -15.18
CA LEU A 120 -16.53 -5.85 -14.88
C LEU A 120 -17.82 -5.75 -14.08
N VAL A 121 -17.91 -4.82 -13.12
CA VAL A 121 -19.15 -4.59 -12.37
C VAL A 121 -20.23 -4.01 -13.30
N ALA A 122 -19.88 -3.08 -14.19
CA ALA A 122 -20.81 -2.52 -15.17
C ALA A 122 -21.30 -3.55 -16.21
N ALA A 123 -20.42 -4.45 -16.66
CA ALA A 123 -20.75 -5.46 -17.67
C ALA A 123 -21.61 -6.62 -17.14
N TYR A 124 -21.61 -6.85 -15.82
CA TYR A 124 -22.36 -7.92 -15.16
C TYR A 124 -23.44 -7.40 -14.19
N ALA A 125 -23.79 -6.11 -14.25
CA ALA A 125 -24.93 -5.58 -13.51
C ALA A 125 -26.24 -6.17 -14.08
N PRO A 126 -27.14 -6.73 -13.25
CA PRO A 126 -28.28 -7.53 -13.69
C PRO A 126 -29.40 -6.76 -14.42
N ASP A 127 -29.31 -5.43 -14.52
CA ASP A 127 -30.40 -4.59 -15.06
C ASP A 127 -30.31 -4.26 -16.57
N ALA A 128 -29.42 -4.91 -17.33
CA ALA A 128 -29.32 -4.71 -18.78
C ALA A 128 -30.18 -5.69 -19.63
N VAL A 129 -30.97 -6.56 -19.00
CA VAL A 129 -31.86 -7.51 -19.71
C VAL A 129 -33.31 -7.18 -19.37
N GLY A 130 -33.87 -6.16 -20.02
CA GLY A 130 -35.24 -5.75 -19.75
C GLY A 130 -35.77 -4.64 -20.65
N ALA A 131 -35.71 -4.83 -21.97
CA ALA A 131 -36.57 -4.10 -22.90
C ALA A 131 -36.69 -4.86 -24.24
N GLU A 132 -37.56 -5.87 -24.28
CA GLU A 132 -38.16 -6.28 -25.55
C GLU A 132 -39.03 -5.12 -26.09
N PRO A 133 -38.97 -4.80 -27.39
CA PRO A 133 -39.91 -3.85 -27.98
C PRO A 133 -41.26 -4.56 -28.17
N ALA A 134 -42.28 -4.10 -27.45
CA ALA A 134 -43.66 -4.51 -27.69
C ALA A 134 -44.13 -3.98 -29.06
N ALA A 135 -44.65 -4.89 -29.88
CA ALA A 135 -45.35 -4.64 -31.14
C ALA A 135 -46.76 -4.08 -30.90
#